data_AF-A0A263DZG5-F1
#
_entry.id   AF-A0A263DZG5-F1
#
_cell.length_a   1.000
_cell.length_b   1.000
_cell.length_c   1.000
_cell.angle_alpha   90.00
_cell.angle_beta   90.00
_cell.angle_gamma   90.00
#
_symmetry.space_group_name_H-M   'P 1'
#
loop_
_entity.id
_entity.type
_entity.pdbx_description
1 polymer ?
#
loop_
_entity_poly.entity_id
_entity_poly.type
_entity_poly.pdbx_seq_one_letter_code
_entity_poly.pdbx_strand_id
1 'polypeptide(L)'
;MTRTSEKAGRFTESVIRETFRLAARHGAINLGQGYPDFACPPELKDAACAAIAADDNQYPMTFGTPALRAAIAEKNARTYPGWTVDADTELCVTCGATEALVAVTFALLDPGDEVVMFEPWYENNKPSGGPRTL
;
A
#
# COMPACT_ATOMS: atom_id res chain seq x y z
N MET A 1 -20.12 -6.52 -26.14
CA MET A 1 -19.20 -5.46 -25.69
C MET A 1 -19.22 -5.41 -24.17
N THR A 2 -18.08 -5.59 -23.53
CA THR A 2 -17.97 -5.58 -22.07
C THR A 2 -17.94 -4.13 -21.58
N ARG A 3 -19.06 -3.64 -21.02
CA ARG A 3 -19.16 -2.30 -20.45
C ARG A 3 -18.45 -2.29 -19.08
N THR A 4 -17.47 -1.40 -18.90
CA THR A 4 -16.87 -1.10 -17.59
C THR A 4 -17.68 -0.05 -16.84
N SER A 5 -17.51 0.04 -15.51
CA SER A 5 -18.17 1.09 -14.71
C SER A 5 -17.61 2.47 -15.05
N GLU A 6 -18.43 3.51 -14.85
CA GLU A 6 -17.99 4.90 -15.05
C GLU A 6 -16.83 5.29 -14.14
N LYS A 7 -16.81 4.77 -12.91
CA LYS A 7 -15.70 4.96 -11.97
C LYS A 7 -14.40 4.39 -12.53
N ALA A 8 -14.42 3.16 -13.05
CA ALA A 8 -13.25 2.53 -13.65
C ALA A 8 -12.74 3.29 -14.89
N GLY A 9 -13.65 3.87 -15.68
CA GLY A 9 -13.30 4.67 -16.85
C GLY A 9 -12.57 5.99 -16.56
N ARG A 10 -12.52 6.43 -15.30
CA ARG A 10 -11.79 7.65 -14.89
C ARG A 10 -10.31 7.41 -14.60
N PHE A 11 -9.90 6.15 -14.44
CA PHE A 11 -8.51 5.79 -14.17
C PHE A 11 -7.71 5.76 -15.48
N THR A 12 -6.53 6.36 -15.46
CA THR A 12 -5.56 6.31 -16.55
C THR A 12 -4.34 5.51 -16.12
N GLU A 13 -3.47 5.16 -17.06
CA GLU A 13 -2.24 4.46 -16.75
C GLU A 13 -1.30 5.33 -15.88
N SER A 14 -0.67 4.70 -14.89
CA SER A 14 0.39 5.31 -14.07
C SER A 14 1.58 5.74 -14.94
N VAL A 15 2.06 6.95 -14.69
CA VAL A 15 3.22 7.52 -15.40
C VAL A 15 4.49 6.75 -15.03
N ILE A 16 4.59 6.24 -13.80
CA ILE A 16 5.70 5.38 -13.35
C ILE A 16 5.74 4.10 -14.20
N ARG A 17 4.57 3.47 -14.42
CA ARG A 17 4.48 2.23 -15.21
C ARG A 17 4.77 2.45 -16.69
N GLU A 18 4.35 3.59 -17.24
CA GLU A 18 4.70 3.99 -18.59
C GLU A 18 6.21 4.16 -18.75
N THR A 19 6.84 4.92 -17.85
CA THR A 19 8.29 5.17 -17.84
C THR A 19 9.09 3.88 -17.73
N PHE A 20 8.65 2.94 -16.89
CA PHE A 20 9.26 1.61 -16.79
C PHE A 20 9.29 0.86 -18.13
N ARG A 21 8.15 0.78 -18.82
CA ARG A 21 8.08 0.08 -20.12
C ARG A 21 8.96 0.74 -21.16
N LEU A 22 9.06 2.07 -21.16
CA LEU A 22 9.94 2.80 -22.06
C LEU A 22 11.41 2.53 -21.73
N ALA A 23 11.80 2.58 -20.45
CA ALA A 23 13.17 2.29 -20.03
C ALA A 23 13.59 0.86 -20.44
N ALA A 24 12.73 -0.13 -20.21
CA ALA A 24 12.96 -1.51 -20.61
C ALA A 24 13.08 -1.68 -22.13
N ARG A 25 12.25 -1.00 -22.92
CA ARG A 25 12.30 -1.03 -24.39
C ARG A 25 13.59 -0.45 -24.97
N HIS A 26 14.15 0.56 -24.31
CA HIS A 26 15.33 1.28 -24.79
C HIS A 26 16.63 0.86 -24.10
N GLY A 27 16.60 -0.12 -23.20
CA GLY A 27 17.77 -0.53 -22.42
C GLY A 27 18.32 0.60 -21.53
N ALA A 28 17.45 1.54 -21.13
CA ALA A 28 17.84 2.67 -20.31
C ALA A 28 17.96 2.26 -18.83
N ILE A 29 18.83 2.96 -18.10
CA ILE A 29 18.93 2.82 -16.64
C ILE A 29 17.67 3.41 -16.00
N ASN A 30 16.93 2.60 -15.25
CA ASN A 30 15.72 3.03 -14.58
C ASN A 30 16.04 3.60 -13.19
N LEU A 31 15.99 4.94 -13.08
CA LEU A 31 16.12 5.66 -11.81
C LEU A 31 14.76 6.20 -11.29
N GLY A 32 13.65 5.86 -11.97
CA GLY A 32 12.34 6.42 -11.69
C GLY A 32 11.46 5.57 -10.76
N GLN A 33 11.81 4.30 -10.53
CA GLN A 33 11.00 3.39 -9.73
C GLN A 33 11.63 3.10 -8.38
N GLY A 34 10.86 3.31 -7.31
CA GLY A 34 11.25 2.96 -5.94
C GLY A 34 11.07 1.47 -5.66
N TYR A 35 11.92 0.61 -6.25
CA TYR A 35 12.06 -0.78 -5.82
C TYR A 35 13.47 -0.98 -5.23
N PRO A 36 13.60 -1.66 -4.07
CA PRO A 36 14.90 -1.93 -3.48
C PRO A 36 15.73 -2.87 -4.38
N ASP A 37 16.96 -2.49 -4.69
CA ASP A 37 17.92 -3.31 -5.45
C ASP A 37 18.68 -4.33 -4.58
N PHE A 38 18.40 -4.35 -3.27
CA PHE A 38 18.98 -5.29 -2.32
C PHE A 38 18.12 -6.52 -2.10
N ALA A 39 18.77 -7.64 -1.75
CA ALA A 39 18.09 -8.88 -1.43
C ALA A 39 17.27 -8.75 -0.13
N CYS A 40 16.11 -9.40 -0.10
CA CYS A 40 15.34 -9.57 1.13
C CYS A 40 16.20 -10.24 2.24
N PRO A 41 16.15 -9.75 3.49
CA PRO A 41 16.91 -10.31 4.61
C PRO A 41 16.71 -11.83 4.77
N PRO A 42 17.76 -12.62 5.02
CA PRO A 42 17.66 -14.07 5.18
C PRO A 42 16.62 -14.49 6.23
N GLU A 43 16.57 -13.80 7.37
CA GLU A 43 15.68 -14.12 8.48
C GLU A 43 14.20 -14.02 8.09
N LEU A 44 13.86 -13.09 7.20
CA LEU A 44 12.50 -12.93 6.69
C LEU A 44 12.13 -14.04 5.71
N LYS A 45 13.09 -14.48 4.87
CA LYS A 45 12.90 -15.62 3.97
C LYS A 45 12.70 -16.91 4.77
N ASP A 46 13.54 -17.14 5.76
CA ASP A 46 13.49 -18.33 6.61
C ASP A 46 12.18 -18.39 7.40
N ALA A 47 11.72 -17.27 7.96
CA ALA A 47 10.44 -17.19 8.65
C ALA A 47 9.25 -17.52 7.72
N ALA A 48 9.25 -17.01 6.49
CA ALA A 48 8.23 -17.33 5.50
C ALA A 48 8.25 -18.81 5.12
N CYS A 49 9.44 -19.39 4.89
CA CYS A 49 9.60 -20.81 4.61
C CYS A 49 9.12 -21.68 5.78
N ALA A 50 9.43 -21.29 7.02
CA ALA A 50 8.99 -21.99 8.22
C ALA A 50 7.47 -21.97 8.38
N ALA A 51 6.82 -20.82 8.16
CA ALA A 51 5.35 -20.72 8.21
C ALA A 51 4.68 -21.62 7.17
N ILE A 52 5.23 -21.68 5.95
CA ILE A 52 4.76 -22.59 4.90
C ILE A 52 4.94 -24.06 5.34
N ALA A 53 6.11 -24.42 5.86
CA ALA A 53 6.40 -25.79 6.29
C ALA A 53 5.58 -26.24 7.51
N ALA A 54 5.10 -25.29 8.32
CA ALA A 54 4.23 -25.53 9.46
C ALA A 54 2.74 -25.56 9.12
N ASP A 55 2.38 -25.45 7.83
CA ASP A 55 0.99 -25.35 7.36
C ASP A 55 0.21 -24.16 7.99
N ASP A 56 0.90 -23.05 8.29
CA ASP A 56 0.25 -21.81 8.75
C ASP A 56 -0.42 -21.08 7.58
N ASN A 57 -1.59 -21.59 7.18
CA ASN A 57 -2.29 -21.22 5.95
C ASN A 57 -3.80 -20.96 6.15
N GLN A 58 -4.25 -20.87 7.40
CA GLN A 58 -5.65 -20.62 7.73
C GLN A 58 -5.97 -19.12 7.68
N TYR A 59 -7.26 -18.81 7.49
CA TYR A 59 -7.71 -17.42 7.44
C TYR A 59 -7.34 -16.67 8.72
N PRO A 60 -6.63 -15.53 8.62
CA PRO A 60 -6.44 -14.66 9.77
C PRO A 60 -7.74 -13.93 10.11
N MET A 61 -7.78 -13.25 11.26
CA MET A 61 -8.80 -12.22 11.48
C MET A 61 -8.72 -11.16 10.38
N THR A 62 -9.86 -10.56 10.04
CA THR A 62 -10.01 -9.67 8.87
C THR A 62 -9.08 -8.46 8.88
N PHE A 63 -8.65 -8.01 10.06
CA PHE A 63 -7.75 -6.87 10.26
C PHE A 63 -6.31 -7.28 10.61
N GLY A 64 -5.95 -8.57 10.44
CA GLY A 64 -4.60 -9.11 10.61
C GLY A 64 -4.43 -10.03 11.81
N THR A 65 -3.38 -10.87 11.76
CA THR A 65 -3.07 -11.82 12.84
C THR A 65 -2.74 -11.10 14.15
N PRO A 66 -3.12 -11.63 15.33
CA PRO A 66 -2.77 -11.03 16.63
C PRO A 66 -1.27 -10.81 16.81
N ALA A 67 -0.45 -11.79 16.44
CA ALA A 67 1.01 -11.72 16.59
C ALA A 67 1.61 -10.56 15.78
N LEU A 68 1.19 -10.39 14.52
CA LEU A 68 1.66 -9.29 13.68
C LEU A 68 1.23 -7.93 14.22
N ARG A 69 -0.04 -7.79 14.65
CA ARG A 69 -0.54 -6.52 15.20
C ARG A 69 0.20 -6.12 16.48
N ALA A 70 0.43 -7.08 17.39
CA ALA A 70 1.23 -6.84 18.59
C ALA A 70 2.67 -6.39 18.26
N ALA A 71 3.32 -7.05 17.30
CA ALA A 71 4.66 -6.67 16.86
C ALA A 71 4.71 -5.27 16.22
N ILE A 72 3.68 -4.88 15.47
CA ILE A 72 3.55 -3.52 14.91
C ILE A 72 3.37 -2.50 16.04
N ALA A 73 2.51 -2.76 17.02
CA ALA A 73 2.29 -1.87 18.16
C ALA A 73 3.58 -1.63 18.97
N GLU A 74 4.33 -2.70 19.25
CA GLU A 74 5.62 -2.62 19.94
C GLU A 74 6.65 -1.84 19.13
N LYS A 75 6.75 -2.10 17.82
CA LYS A 75 7.61 -1.33 16.92
C LYS A 75 7.24 0.15 16.93
N ASN A 76 5.95 0.48 16.92
CA ASN A 76 5.47 1.87 16.91
C ASN A 76 5.90 2.59 18.17
N ALA A 77 5.65 2.02 19.35
CA ALA A 77 6.05 2.58 20.64
C ALA A 77 7.57 2.77 20.76
N ARG A 78 8.36 1.83 20.21
CA ARG A 78 9.83 1.94 20.18
C ARG A 78 10.33 3.02 19.23
N THR A 79 9.68 3.19 18.09
CA THR A 79 10.10 4.13 17.03
C THR A 79 9.66 5.57 17.35
N TYR A 80 8.50 5.71 17.97
CA TYR A 80 7.85 7.00 18.25
C TYR A 80 7.55 7.10 19.76
N PRO A 81 8.50 7.61 20.57
CA PRO A 81 8.30 7.77 22.00
C PRO A 81 7.05 8.61 22.32
N GLY A 82 6.21 8.10 23.21
CA GLY A 82 4.94 8.75 23.59
C GLY A 82 3.75 8.39 22.70
N TRP A 83 3.94 7.57 21.67
CA TRP A 83 2.85 7.07 20.82
C TRP A 83 2.65 5.55 20.97
N THR A 84 1.75 5.19 21.88
CA THR A 84 1.27 3.82 22.06
C THR A 84 0.00 3.62 21.24
N VAL A 85 -0.10 2.47 20.56
CA VAL A 85 -1.29 2.07 19.80
C VAL A 85 -1.82 0.75 20.36
N ASP A 86 -3.13 0.65 20.56
CA ASP A 86 -3.82 -0.58 20.92
C ASP A 86 -3.88 -1.51 19.70
N ALA A 87 -3.26 -2.69 19.83
CA ALA A 87 -3.17 -3.63 18.74
C ALA A 87 -4.54 -4.17 18.28
N ASP A 88 -5.52 -4.26 19.18
CA ASP A 88 -6.83 -4.86 18.92
C ASP A 88 -7.86 -3.86 18.40
N THR A 89 -7.70 -2.56 18.71
CA THR A 89 -8.71 -1.54 18.37
C THR A 89 -8.20 -0.46 17.40
N GLU A 90 -6.89 -0.24 17.31
CA GLU A 90 -6.30 0.88 16.55
C GLU A 90 -5.41 0.42 15.36
N LEU A 91 -5.30 -0.89 15.11
CA LEU A 91 -4.48 -1.44 14.02
C LEU A 91 -5.27 -2.32 13.06
N CYS A 92 -5.10 -2.05 11.76
CA CYS A 92 -5.58 -2.87 10.66
C CYS A 92 -4.44 -3.16 9.67
N VAL A 93 -4.13 -4.44 9.46
CA VAL A 93 -3.14 -4.89 8.47
C VAL A 93 -3.81 -4.96 7.10
N THR A 94 -3.16 -4.38 6.10
CA THR A 94 -3.63 -4.35 4.70
C THR A 94 -2.55 -4.87 3.75
N CYS A 95 -2.91 -5.20 2.51
CA CYS A 95 -2.01 -5.61 1.44
C CYS A 95 -1.21 -4.41 0.89
N GLY A 96 -0.33 -3.89 1.74
CA GLY A 96 0.49 -2.72 1.47
C GLY A 96 -0.27 -1.40 1.61
N ALA A 97 0.49 -0.31 1.58
CA ALA A 97 -0.03 1.04 1.83
C ALA A 97 -1.09 1.51 0.81
N THR A 98 -1.11 0.93 -0.39
CA THR A 98 -2.11 1.28 -1.41
C THR A 98 -3.51 0.81 -1.01
N GLU A 99 -3.64 -0.40 -0.44
CA GLU A 99 -4.93 -0.85 0.08
C GLU A 99 -5.34 -0.01 1.30
N ALA A 100 -4.43 0.30 2.22
CA ALA A 100 -4.71 1.16 3.36
C ALA A 100 -5.33 2.49 2.94
N LEU A 101 -4.74 3.16 1.94
CA LEU A 101 -5.24 4.44 1.44
C LEU A 101 -6.66 4.31 0.86
N VAL A 102 -6.92 3.27 0.08
CA VAL A 102 -8.25 3.01 -0.51
C VAL A 102 -9.27 2.69 0.57
N ALA A 103 -8.91 1.86 1.55
CA ALA A 103 -9.76 1.48 2.66
C ALA A 103 -10.15 2.70 3.52
N VAL A 104 -9.18 3.55 3.88
CA VAL A 104 -9.42 4.80 4.62
C VAL A 104 -10.30 5.75 3.82
N THR A 105 -10.06 5.89 2.52
CA THR A 105 -10.89 6.70 1.63
C THR A 105 -12.34 6.23 1.63
N PHE A 106 -12.59 4.93 1.50
CA PHE A 106 -13.94 4.39 1.52
C PHE A 106 -14.60 4.41 2.91
N ALA A 107 -13.81 4.37 3.98
CA ALA A 107 -14.32 4.35 5.34
C ALA A 107 -14.69 5.75 5.87
N LEU A 108 -14.00 6.80 5.39
CA LEU A 108 -14.09 8.14 5.99
C LEU A 108 -14.69 9.23 5.09
N LEU A 109 -14.73 9.05 3.76
CA LEU A 109 -15.10 10.11 2.83
C LEU A 109 -16.44 9.84 2.13
N ASP A 110 -17.27 10.87 2.06
CA ASP A 110 -18.52 10.93 1.30
C ASP A 110 -18.39 11.80 0.04
N PRO A 111 -19.31 11.66 -0.94
CA PRO A 111 -19.33 12.54 -2.11
C PRO A 111 -19.53 14.01 -1.72
N GLY A 112 -18.54 14.84 -2.03
CA GLY A 112 -18.54 16.27 -1.70
C GLY A 112 -17.49 16.65 -0.66
N ASP A 113 -16.90 15.67 0.02
CA ASP A 113 -15.80 15.92 0.95
C ASP A 113 -14.52 16.33 0.20
N GLU A 114 -13.76 17.21 0.84
CA GLU A 114 -12.48 17.71 0.32
C GLU A 114 -11.31 17.15 1.12
N VAL A 115 -10.25 16.72 0.42
CA VAL A 115 -9.02 16.19 1.01
C VAL A 115 -7.86 17.11 0.68
N VAL A 116 -7.18 17.62 1.72
CA VAL A 116 -5.97 18.45 1.55
C VAL A 116 -4.79 17.56 1.19
N MET A 117 -4.11 17.87 0.08
CA MET A 117 -2.90 17.18 -0.36
C MET A 117 -1.76 18.17 -0.56
N PHE A 118 -0.61 17.91 0.06
CA PHE A 118 0.59 18.74 -0.11
C PHE A 118 1.41 18.28 -1.32
N GLU A 119 1.90 19.23 -2.11
CA GLU A 119 2.77 18.96 -3.26
C GLU A 119 4.26 18.95 -2.87
N PRO A 120 5.09 18.06 -3.48
CA PRO A 120 4.71 16.98 -4.40
C PRO A 120 4.08 15.78 -3.68
N TRP A 121 2.97 15.26 -4.21
CA TRP A 121 2.27 14.08 -3.66
C TRP A 121 2.60 12.81 -4.43
N TYR A 122 2.52 11.66 -3.76
CA TYR A 122 2.67 10.35 -4.38
C TYR A 122 1.47 10.04 -5.29
N GLU A 123 1.69 9.55 -6.51
CA GLU A 123 0.64 9.48 -7.54
C GLU A 123 -0.62 8.70 -7.12
N ASN A 124 -0.50 7.67 -6.27
CA ASN A 124 -1.67 6.93 -5.76
C ASN A 124 -2.50 7.72 -4.74
N ASN A 125 -1.97 8.80 -4.15
CA ASN A 125 -2.68 9.62 -3.17
C ASN A 125 -3.84 10.40 -3.80
N LYS A 126 -3.77 10.68 -5.09
CA LYS A 126 -4.89 11.25 -5.85
C LYS A 126 -5.73 10.11 -6.44
N PRO A 127 -7.03 10.02 -6.13
CA PRO A 127 -7.92 9.13 -6.86
C PRO A 127 -7.86 9.48 -8.35
N SER A 128 -7.34 8.59 -9.17
CA SER A 128 -7.18 8.82 -10.61
C SER A 128 -8.57 9.09 -11.21
N GLY A 129 -8.82 10.34 -11.63
CA GLY A 129 -10.12 10.74 -12.17
C GLY A 129 -10.51 12.21 -12.01
N GLY A 130 -9.76 13.00 -11.22
CA GLY A 130 -9.89 14.45 -11.22
C GLY A 130 -9.10 15.11 -12.37
N PRO A 131 -9.55 16.24 -12.94
CA PRO A 131 -8.80 16.96 -13.96
C PRO A 131 -7.34 17.20 -13.54
N ARG A 132 -6.43 17.10 -14.52
CA ARG A 132 -5.02 17.50 -14.36
C ARG A 132 -4.94 19.01 -14.54
N THR A 133 -5.44 19.81 -13.60
CA THR A 133 -5.14 21.25 -13.48
C THR A 133 -5.92 21.86 -12.31
N LEU A 134 -5.28 22.80 -11.62
CA LEU A 134 -5.93 23.91 -10.93
C LEU A 134 -6.73 24.78 -11.91
#